data_AF-A0A2S9IZT4-F1
#
_entry.id   AF-A0A2S9IZT4-F1
#
_cell.length_a   1.000
_cell.length_b   1.000
_cell.length_c   1.000
_cell.angle_alpha   90.00
_cell.angle_beta   90.00
_cell.angle_gamma   90.00
#
_symmetry.space_group_name_H-M   'P 1'
#
loop_
_entity.id
_entity.type
_entity.pdbx_description
1 polymer ?
#
loop_
_entity_poly.entity_id
_entity_poly.type
_entity_poly.pdbx_seq_one_letter_code
_entity_poly.pdbx_strand_id
1 'polypeptide(L)'
;MMENKTSKLDFKPDFLQACEIFDLEPHDVLQKFIDNVCIPYFIANPMNPDRWANTFMVECILPRLESEELLERYSSFFDRITEAVLNDMENKDQVARQIMDEWHRAVLENRIEDVMKNQ
;
A
#
# COMPACT_ATOMS: atom_id res chain seq x y z
N MET A 1 -10.67 16.50 -14.70
CA MET A 1 -9.82 17.18 -13.72
C MET A 1 -10.30 16.78 -12.35
N MET A 2 -9.60 15.85 -11.66
CA MET A 2 -9.88 15.59 -10.26
C MET A 2 -9.33 16.78 -9.45
N GLU A 3 -10.22 17.50 -8.78
CA GLU A 3 -9.84 18.55 -7.84
C GLU A 3 -9.02 17.89 -6.72
N ASN A 4 -7.76 18.30 -6.58
CA ASN A 4 -6.93 17.94 -5.45
C ASN A 4 -7.46 18.71 -4.23
N LYS A 5 -8.43 18.13 -3.52
CA LYS A 5 -8.85 18.63 -2.21
C LYS A 5 -7.70 18.32 -1.24
N THR A 6 -6.74 19.23 -1.11
CA THR A 6 -5.77 19.18 -0.02
C THR A 6 -6.51 19.51 1.27
N SER A 7 -7.14 18.50 1.87
CA SER A 7 -7.76 18.63 3.19
C SER A 7 -6.65 18.96 4.19
N LYS A 8 -6.81 20.06 4.93
CA LYS A 8 -5.91 20.38 6.04
C LYS A 8 -5.96 19.22 7.04
N LEU A 9 -4.81 18.60 7.30
CA LEU A 9 -4.70 17.53 8.28
C LEU A 9 -4.78 18.13 9.68
N ASP A 10 -5.56 17.49 10.55
CA ASP A 10 -5.60 17.79 11.97
C ASP A 10 -4.76 16.76 12.71
N PHE A 11 -3.77 17.23 13.47
CA PHE A 11 -2.80 16.39 14.15
C PHE A 11 -3.20 16.20 15.61
N LYS A 12 -3.11 14.96 16.09
CA LYS A 12 -3.38 14.67 17.51
C LYS A 12 -2.32 15.34 18.40
N PRO A 13 -2.70 15.85 19.59
CA PRO A 13 -1.75 16.49 20.51
C PRO A 13 -0.52 15.62 20.81
N ASP A 14 -0.70 14.33 21.04
CA ASP A 14 0.42 13.41 21.36
C ASP A 14 1.42 13.27 20.19
N PHE A 15 0.94 13.34 18.94
CA PHE A 15 1.81 13.32 17.77
C PHE A 15 2.59 14.62 17.63
N LEU A 16 1.93 15.76 17.85
CA LEU A 16 2.58 17.07 17.85
C LEU A 16 3.62 17.16 18.96
N GLN A 17 3.30 16.69 20.17
CA GLN A 17 4.23 16.65 21.28
C GLN A 17 5.46 15.80 20.96
N ALA A 18 5.28 14.62 20.35
CA ALA A 18 6.41 13.80 19.90
C ALA A 18 7.25 14.55 18.86
N CYS A 19 6.63 15.22 17.89
CA CYS A 19 7.34 16.03 16.90
C CYS A 19 8.14 17.16 17.55
N GLU A 20 7.54 17.89 18.50
CA GLU A 20 8.19 18.98 19.25
C GLU A 20 9.38 18.49 20.08
N ILE A 21 9.27 17.33 20.75
CA ILE A 21 10.35 16.74 21.55
C ILE A 21 11.60 16.47 20.69
N PHE A 22 11.41 16.08 19.43
CA PHE A 22 12.48 15.68 18.52
C PHE A 22 12.78 16.70 17.42
N ASP A 23 12.21 17.92 17.50
CA ASP A 23 12.36 18.99 16.50
C ASP A 23 12.03 18.52 15.07
N LEU A 24 10.89 17.84 14.91
CA LEU A 24 10.40 17.31 13.65
C LEU A 24 9.22 18.13 13.12
N GLU A 25 9.16 18.33 11.81
CA GLU A 25 7.97 18.88 11.17
C GLU A 25 6.92 17.76 10.91
N PRO A 26 5.68 17.88 11.41
CA PRO A 26 4.64 16.85 11.28
C PRO A 26 4.40 16.39 9.83
N HIS A 27 4.42 17.32 8.88
CA HIS A 27 4.24 17.04 7.47
C HIS A 27 5.39 16.21 6.89
N ASP A 28 6.63 16.46 7.30
CA ASP A 28 7.80 15.72 6.83
C ASP A 28 7.79 14.28 7.36
N VAL A 29 7.32 14.07 8.58
CA VAL A 29 7.13 12.73 9.15
C VAL A 29 6.11 11.93 8.33
N LEU A 30 4.98 12.54 7.99
CA LEU A 30 3.97 11.91 7.14
C LEU A 30 4.48 11.67 5.72
N GLN A 31 5.21 12.62 5.12
CA GLN A 31 5.76 12.45 3.79
C GLN A 31 6.76 11.28 3.77
N LYS A 32 7.66 11.20 4.76
CA LYS A 32 8.56 10.04 4.93
C LYS A 32 7.80 8.73 5.05
N PHE A 33 6.68 8.71 5.77
CA PHE A 33 5.85 7.52 5.86
C PHE A 33 5.30 7.11 4.49
N ILE A 34 4.73 8.07 3.75
CA ILE A 34 4.17 7.85 2.40
C ILE A 34 5.24 7.36 1.43
N ASP A 35 6.41 7.99 1.44
CA ASP A 35 7.54 7.65 0.55
C ASP A 35 8.08 6.22 0.79
N ASN A 36 7.83 5.65 1.97
CA ASN A 36 8.21 4.28 2.31
C ASN A 36 7.11 3.23 2.01
N VAL A 37 5.95 3.64 1.49
CA VAL A 37 4.93 2.68 1.03
C VAL A 37 5.38 2.02 -0.27
N CYS A 38 5.66 0.73 -0.19
CA CYS A 38 6.01 -0.15 -1.29
C CYS A 38 5.59 -1.59 -0.96
N ILE A 39 4.30 -1.90 -1.19
CA ILE A 39 3.72 -3.24 -0.97
C ILE A 39 4.53 -4.36 -1.66
N PRO A 40 4.95 -4.26 -2.94
CA PRO A 40 5.72 -5.34 -3.55
C PRO A 40 7.06 -5.58 -2.83
N TYR A 41 7.74 -4.52 -2.40
CA TYR A 41 8.98 -4.65 -1.63
C TYR A 41 8.74 -5.28 -0.26
N PHE A 42 7.63 -4.92 0.41
CA PHE A 42 7.23 -5.51 1.69
C PHE A 42 7.02 -7.03 1.60
N ILE A 43 6.30 -7.49 0.57
CA ILE A 43 6.08 -8.94 0.35
C ILE A 43 7.41 -9.64 0.01
N ALA A 44 8.26 -9.01 -0.81
CA ALA A 44 9.56 -9.58 -1.19
C ALA A 44 10.60 -9.58 -0.05
N ASN A 45 10.40 -8.77 0.98
CA ASN A 45 11.34 -8.55 2.08
C ASN A 45 10.60 -8.52 3.44
N PRO A 46 9.97 -9.63 3.87
CA PRO A 46 9.10 -9.65 5.06
C PRO A 46 9.84 -9.36 6.37
N MET A 47 11.16 -9.55 6.38
CA MET A 47 12.04 -9.32 7.53
C MET A 47 12.72 -7.94 7.52
N ASN A 48 12.41 -7.07 6.56
CA ASN A 48 13.00 -5.73 6.54
C ASN A 48 12.55 -4.93 7.78
N PRO A 49 13.47 -4.30 8.55
CA PRO A 49 13.12 -3.50 9.72
C PRO A 49 12.29 -2.24 9.40
N ASP A 50 12.42 -1.69 8.20
CA ASP A 50 11.73 -0.47 7.73
C ASP A 50 10.37 -0.78 7.06
N ARG A 51 9.68 -1.81 7.55
CA ARG A 51 8.42 -2.31 6.99
C ARG A 51 7.15 -1.57 7.45
N TRP A 52 7.26 -0.69 8.43
CA TRP A 52 6.10 -0.19 9.20
C TRP A 52 5.05 0.53 8.36
N ALA A 53 5.47 1.31 7.35
CA ALA A 53 4.54 1.97 6.43
C ALA A 53 3.64 0.96 5.70
N ASN A 54 4.23 -0.14 5.25
CA ASN A 54 3.53 -1.21 4.54
C ASN A 54 2.70 -2.08 5.48
N THR A 55 3.21 -2.36 6.69
CA THR A 55 2.44 -3.05 7.74
C THR A 55 1.17 -2.28 8.09
N PHE A 56 1.26 -0.97 8.28
CA PHE A 56 0.07 -0.15 8.51
C PHE A 56 -0.91 -0.19 7.32
N MET A 57 -0.41 -0.10 6.09
CA MET A 57 -1.27 -0.23 4.91
C MET A 57 -2.00 -1.58 4.88
N VAL A 58 -1.28 -2.69 5.02
CA VAL A 58 -1.82 -4.05 4.88
C VAL A 58 -2.68 -4.48 6.06
N GLU A 59 -2.33 -4.11 7.30
CA GLU A 59 -3.01 -4.60 8.49
C GLU A 59 -4.05 -3.61 9.05
N CYS A 60 -3.89 -2.30 8.81
CA CYS A 60 -4.79 -1.29 9.37
C CYS A 60 -5.70 -0.65 8.32
N ILE A 61 -5.22 -0.41 7.10
CA ILE A 61 -5.96 0.33 6.07
C ILE A 61 -6.75 -0.62 5.17
N LEU A 62 -6.09 -1.54 4.48
CA LEU A 62 -6.74 -2.44 3.51
C LEU A 62 -7.92 -3.23 4.11
N PRO A 63 -7.84 -3.83 5.32
CA PRO A 63 -8.94 -4.60 5.88
C PRO A 63 -10.18 -3.77 6.20
N ARG A 64 -10.06 -2.42 6.26
CA ARG A 64 -11.16 -1.50 6.49
C ARG A 64 -11.76 -0.93 5.20
N LEU A 65 -11.03 -1.05 4.09
CA LEU A 65 -11.43 -0.53 2.78
C LEU A 65 -11.99 -1.62 1.86
N GLU A 66 -11.50 -2.84 2.00
CA GLU A 66 -11.89 -3.94 1.12
C GLU A 66 -13.12 -4.67 1.66
N SER A 67 -14.07 -4.98 0.78
CA SER A 67 -15.00 -6.07 1.06
C SER A 67 -14.21 -7.39 1.06
N GLU A 68 -14.62 -8.34 1.89
CA GLU A 68 -14.02 -9.69 1.93
C GLU A 68 -13.92 -10.32 0.53
N GLU A 69 -14.89 -10.01 -0.33
CA GLU A 69 -14.93 -10.39 -1.75
C GLU A 69 -13.78 -9.83 -2.60
N LEU A 70 -13.32 -8.59 -2.36
CA LEU A 70 -12.20 -8.00 -3.10
C LEU A 70 -10.87 -8.67 -2.70
N LEU A 71 -10.67 -8.89 -1.40
CA LEU A 71 -9.49 -9.61 -0.90
C LEU A 71 -9.44 -11.04 -1.43
N GLU A 72 -10.57 -11.73 -1.45
CA GLU A 72 -10.67 -13.08 -2.01
C GLU A 72 -10.39 -13.08 -3.52
N ARG A 73 -11.01 -12.16 -4.27
CA ARG A 73 -10.86 -12.02 -5.73
C ARG A 73 -9.42 -11.80 -6.18
N TYR A 74 -8.61 -11.12 -5.38
CA TYR A 74 -7.22 -10.79 -5.73
C TYR A 74 -6.15 -11.49 -4.90
N SER A 75 -6.55 -12.36 -3.95
CA SER A 75 -5.64 -13.17 -3.12
C SER A 75 -4.54 -13.86 -3.92
N SER A 76 -4.88 -14.38 -5.11
CA SER A 76 -3.92 -15.04 -6.01
C SER A 76 -2.72 -14.16 -6.41
N PHE A 77 -2.85 -12.83 -6.44
CA PHE A 77 -1.71 -11.96 -6.72
C PHE A 77 -0.70 -11.93 -5.57
N PHE A 78 -1.15 -11.97 -4.32
CA PHE A 78 -0.26 -12.11 -3.17
C PHE A 78 0.49 -13.44 -3.19
N ASP A 79 -0.20 -14.53 -3.50
CA ASP A 79 0.40 -15.86 -3.61
C ASP A 79 1.44 -15.88 -4.73
N ARG A 80 1.11 -15.31 -5.89
CA ARG A 80 2.04 -15.20 -7.04
C ARG A 80 3.28 -14.40 -6.70
N ILE A 81 3.15 -13.28 -5.97
CA ILE A 81 4.32 -12.51 -5.53
C ILE A 81 5.16 -13.38 -4.59
N THR A 82 4.54 -14.02 -3.60
CA THR A 82 5.24 -14.86 -2.62
C THR A 82 6.00 -16.00 -3.30
N GLU A 83 5.33 -16.74 -4.19
CA GLU A 83 5.94 -17.84 -4.95
C GLU A 83 7.09 -17.34 -5.84
N ALA A 84 6.89 -16.24 -6.55
CA ALA A 84 7.90 -15.71 -7.45
C ALA A 84 9.15 -15.21 -6.70
N VAL A 85 8.95 -14.56 -5.55
CA VAL A 85 10.03 -14.12 -4.65
C VAL A 85 10.83 -15.32 -4.12
N LEU A 86 10.16 -16.41 -3.77
CA LEU A 86 10.81 -17.63 -3.28
C LEU A 86 11.61 -18.35 -4.38
N ASN A 87 11.14 -18.30 -5.62
CA ASN A 87 11.74 -18.99 -6.76
C ASN A 87 12.88 -18.20 -7.42
N ASP A 88 12.84 -16.86 -7.41
CA ASP A 88 13.89 -15.99 -7.96
C ASP A 88 14.27 -14.91 -6.93
N MET A 89 15.07 -15.32 -5.94
CA MET A 89 15.53 -14.42 -4.88
C MET A 89 16.43 -13.28 -5.40
N GLU A 90 17.07 -13.45 -6.56
CA GLU A 90 17.96 -12.44 -7.14
C GLU A 90 17.15 -11.28 -7.73
N ASN A 91 16.05 -11.57 -8.43
CA ASN A 91 15.19 -10.55 -9.05
C ASN A 91 13.88 -10.30 -8.31
N LYS A 92 13.74 -10.80 -7.08
CA LYS A 92 12.50 -10.78 -6.30
C LYS A 92 11.78 -9.43 -6.26
N ASP A 93 12.51 -8.33 -6.14
CA ASP A 93 11.94 -6.99 -6.08
C ASP A 93 11.34 -6.56 -7.43
N GLN A 94 12.02 -6.90 -8.53
CA GLN A 94 11.54 -6.61 -9.88
C GLN A 94 10.30 -7.44 -10.20
N VAL A 95 10.33 -8.74 -9.90
CA VAL A 95 9.20 -9.64 -10.17
C VAL A 95 7.98 -9.26 -9.32
N ALA A 96 8.17 -8.93 -8.04
CA ALA A 96 7.09 -8.45 -7.19
C ALA A 96 6.43 -7.17 -7.74
N ARG A 97 7.23 -6.22 -8.27
CA ARG A 97 6.71 -5.00 -8.91
C ARG A 97 5.90 -5.30 -10.16
N GLN A 98 6.38 -6.21 -11.01
CA GLN A 98 5.65 -6.61 -12.23
C GLN A 98 4.28 -7.20 -11.91
N ILE A 99 4.21 -8.09 -10.92
CA ILE A 99 2.94 -8.70 -10.50
C ILE A 99 2.02 -7.65 -9.85
N MET A 100 2.57 -6.69 -9.11
CA MET A 100 1.79 -5.56 -8.57
C MET A 100 1.19 -4.68 -9.68
N ASP A 101 1.92 -4.42 -10.75
CA ASP A 101 1.42 -3.67 -11.91
C ASP A 101 0.30 -4.43 -12.63
N GLU A 102 0.43 -5.76 -12.76
CA GLU A 102 -0.65 -6.61 -13.29
C GLU A 102 -1.89 -6.56 -12.41
N TRP A 103 -1.72 -6.67 -11.10
CA TRP A 103 -2.82 -6.59 -10.15
C TRP A 103 -3.52 -5.23 -10.26
N HIS A 104 -2.77 -4.13 -10.28
CA HIS A 104 -3.34 -2.80 -10.43
C HIS A 104 -4.18 -2.68 -11.72
N ARG A 105 -3.67 -3.19 -12.86
CA ARG A 105 -4.44 -3.21 -14.12
C ARG A 105 -5.73 -4.01 -14.00
N ALA A 106 -5.67 -5.22 -13.44
CA ALA A 106 -6.84 -6.08 -13.28
C ALA A 106 -7.93 -5.41 -12.41
N VAL A 107 -7.54 -4.69 -11.35
CA VAL A 107 -8.48 -3.94 -10.51
C VAL A 107 -9.14 -2.81 -11.31
N LEU A 108 -8.38 -2.06 -12.10
CA LEU A 108 -8.93 -0.97 -12.92
C LEU A 108 -9.90 -1.49 -13.99
N GLU A 109 -9.53 -2.58 -14.67
CA GLU A 109 -10.38 -3.22 -15.68
C GLU A 109 -11.71 -3.71 -15.08
N ASN A 110 -11.65 -4.40 -13.94
CA ASN A 110 -12.85 -4.88 -13.26
C ASN A 110 -13.75 -3.72 -12.80
N ARG A 111 -13.18 -2.62 -12.28
CA ARG A 111 -13.95 -1.43 -11.91
C ARG A 111 -14.66 -0.80 -13.11
N ILE A 112 -14.01 -0.80 -14.27
CA ILE A 112 -14.63 -0.30 -15.52
C ILE A 112 -15.80 -1.20 -15.91
N GLU A 113 -15.61 -2.53 -15.89
CA GLU A 113 -16.69 -3.47 -16.20
C GLU A 113 -17.88 -3.35 -15.25
N ASP A 114 -17.63 -3.18 -13.95
CA ASP A 114 -18.69 -3.04 -12.94
C ASP A 114 -19.49 -1.76 -13.14
N VAL A 115 -18.84 -0.65 -13.53
CA VAL A 115 -19.55 0.58 -13.91
C VAL A 115 -20.38 0.36 -15.17
N MET A 116 -19.85 -0.35 -16.17
CA MET A 116 -20.55 -0.62 -17.43
C MET A 116 -21.75 -1.58 -17.28
N LYS A 117 -21.68 -2.55 -16.37
CA LYS A 117 -22.77 -3.51 -16.09
C LYS A 117 -23.89 -2.92 -15.22
N ASN A 118 -23.60 -1.86 -14.48
CA ASN A 118 -24.56 -1.16 -13.61
C ASN A 118 -25.20 0.08 -14.27
N GLN A 119 -25.06 0.23 -15.59
CA GLN A 119 -25.77 1.20 -16.43
C GLN A 119 -26.87 0.49 -17.24
#